data_AF-A0A0D3A596-F1
#
_entry.id   AF-A0A0D3A596-F1
#
_cell.length_a   1.000
_cell.length_b   1.000
_cell.length_c   1.000
_cell.angle_alpha   90.00
_cell.angle_beta   90.00
_cell.angle_gamma   90.00
#
_symmetry.space_group_name_H-M   'P 1'
#
loop_
_entity.id
_entity.type
_entity.pdbx_description
1 polymer ?
#
loop_
_entity_poly.entity_id
_entity_poly.type
_entity_poly.pdbx_seq_one_letter_code
_entity_poly.pdbx_strand_id
1 'polypeptide(L)'
;MIPYPTVQDASVALGRNLTLFETVWFDYSATKSDFHVYCHTILVLFLVFSLAPLPFVFVELTGWFERFKIQPKVKYSLSDMFLCYKEVMKLFLRVVGTLQFVTYPSIQMAGIRSGLPLPSLMEIVAQLVVYFLIEDYTNYWIHRWLHCKWGYEKIHRVHHEYTSPIGYASPYAHWAEVLLLGIPTFLGPAIAPGHIMTFWLWISLRQMEAIETHSGYDLPWTLTKLVPFYGGAEYHDYHHYVGGKSQSNFASVFTYCDYIYGTDKGYRVHKKLLQQVYPYEIMRGFTTSHEERLVSVSIWEISSRAMAWNVFKYCTALRALGSIMILVVIGIIGFTYYALVVANYGPSLFLGGFDSLLALLVLALFHFLLIMLLWSYFSVVVTDPGGVPPGWRPELDIEKSDGNQEYSSLTVGDSSSHIVRYCRKCNQYKPPRSHHCSVCGRCILKMDHHCVWVVNCVGAKNYKSFLLFLFYTFLETTVVAISLFPVFLVFFTDGDSDVTVSPGSLAATFVAFVLNITFALSVLGFLIMHIMLVIRNTTTIEAYEKHTAPNSPYNLGRKQNFEQVFGKDKLYWFVPLYTEDDMKRMPALRGLDFTSRSEESEPLQSL
;
A
#
# COMPACT_ATOMS: atom_id res chain seq x y z
N MET A 1 -16.47 24.36 22.75
CA MET A 1 -17.40 25.50 22.65
C MET A 1 -16.52 26.73 22.60
N ILE A 2 -16.90 27.78 21.88
CA ILE A 2 -16.18 29.06 22.00
C ILE A 2 -16.33 29.53 23.45
N PRO A 3 -15.24 29.69 24.22
CA PRO A 3 -15.33 29.97 25.66
C PRO A 3 -15.60 31.44 25.97
N TYR A 4 -15.92 32.26 24.97
CA TYR A 4 -16.06 33.71 25.10
C TYR A 4 -17.53 34.13 24.97
N PRO A 5 -18.07 34.89 25.93
CA PRO A 5 -19.47 35.33 25.89
C PRO A 5 -19.71 36.47 24.88
N THR A 6 -18.70 37.29 24.59
CA THR A 6 -18.81 38.36 23.58
C THR A 6 -17.60 38.41 22.64
N VAL A 7 -17.77 39.07 21.49
CA VAL A 7 -16.67 39.38 20.54
C VAL A 7 -15.56 40.21 21.21
N GLN A 8 -15.94 41.07 22.18
CA GLN A 8 -14.97 41.87 22.93
C GLN A 8 -14.10 40.97 23.83
N ASP A 9 -14.70 40.02 24.53
CA ASP A 9 -13.96 39.06 25.37
C ASP A 9 -13.03 38.19 24.53
N ALA A 10 -13.49 37.75 23.36
CA ALA A 10 -12.67 37.01 22.41
C ALA A 10 -11.49 37.87 21.89
N SER A 11 -11.72 39.15 21.61
CA SER A 11 -10.66 40.07 21.15
C SER A 11 -9.62 40.32 22.24
N VAL A 12 -10.04 40.46 23.50
CA VAL A 12 -9.15 40.60 24.66
C VAL A 12 -8.32 39.33 24.83
N ALA A 13 -8.93 38.14 24.77
CA ALA A 13 -8.23 36.87 24.93
C ALA A 13 -7.21 36.59 23.81
N LEU A 14 -7.51 37.00 22.58
CA LEU A 14 -6.60 36.86 21.43
C LEU A 14 -5.53 37.95 21.36
N GLY A 15 -5.62 39.00 22.18
CA GLY A 15 -4.71 40.16 22.14
C GLY A 15 -4.83 40.99 20.86
N ARG A 16 -5.90 40.81 20.09
CA ARG A 16 -6.18 41.53 18.84
C ARG A 16 -7.68 41.49 18.51
N ASN A 17 -8.14 42.43 17.69
CA ASN A 17 -9.49 42.37 17.14
C ASN A 17 -9.69 41.10 16.29
N LEU A 18 -10.90 40.55 16.33
CA LEU A 18 -11.29 39.47 15.43
C LEU A 18 -11.29 39.96 13.97
N THR A 19 -10.84 39.09 13.08
CA THR A 19 -11.01 39.30 11.63
C THR A 19 -12.47 39.14 11.22
N LEU A 20 -12.86 39.63 10.04
CA LEU A 20 -14.22 39.45 9.50
C LEU A 20 -14.69 37.99 9.54
N PHE A 21 -13.81 37.06 9.12
CA PHE A 21 -14.13 35.62 9.12
C PHE A 21 -14.26 35.05 10.53
N GLU A 22 -13.45 35.51 11.48
CA GLU A 22 -13.57 35.11 12.88
C GLU A 22 -14.85 35.65 13.51
N THR A 23 -15.28 36.88 13.18
CA THR A 23 -16.55 37.43 13.65
C THR A 23 -17.73 36.64 13.11
N VAL A 24 -17.74 36.33 11.80
CA VAL A 24 -18.80 35.50 11.21
C VAL A 24 -18.81 34.10 11.81
N TRP A 25 -17.63 33.50 12.04
CA TRP A 25 -17.53 32.20 12.69
C TRP A 25 -18.00 32.25 14.15
N PHE A 26 -17.66 33.30 14.88
CA PHE A 26 -18.12 33.54 16.25
C PHE A 26 -19.64 33.63 16.29
N ASP A 27 -20.26 34.48 15.47
CA ASP A 27 -21.72 34.65 15.42
C ASP A 27 -22.43 33.34 15.06
N TYR A 28 -21.82 32.55 14.16
CA TYR A 28 -22.34 31.25 13.78
C TYR A 28 -22.23 30.20 14.89
N SER A 29 -21.11 30.12 15.60
CA SER A 29 -20.78 28.98 16.47
C SER A 29 -20.92 29.25 17.98
N ALA A 30 -20.95 30.51 18.43
CA ALA A 30 -20.98 30.86 19.86
C ALA A 30 -22.19 30.30 20.61
N THR A 31 -23.32 30.12 19.94
CA THR A 31 -24.56 29.57 20.54
C THR A 31 -24.69 28.05 20.42
N LYS A 32 -23.68 27.37 19.87
CA LYS A 32 -23.73 25.93 19.54
C LYS A 32 -22.70 25.15 20.35
N SER A 33 -23.06 23.93 20.76
CA SER A 33 -22.05 23.01 21.29
C SER A 33 -21.17 22.48 20.14
N ASP A 34 -19.97 22.01 20.48
CA ASP A 34 -19.05 21.44 19.48
C ASP A 34 -19.65 20.24 18.75
N PHE A 35 -20.47 19.45 19.44
CA PHE A 35 -21.24 18.37 18.84
C PHE A 35 -22.22 18.89 17.78
N HIS A 36 -22.97 19.96 18.07
CA HIS A 36 -23.88 20.54 17.09
C HIS A 36 -23.13 21.11 15.89
N VAL A 37 -22.01 21.81 16.11
CA VAL A 37 -21.15 22.28 15.01
C VAL A 37 -20.69 21.07 14.20
N TYR A 38 -20.18 20.02 14.83
CA TYR A 38 -19.78 18.80 14.15
C TYR A 38 -20.90 18.15 13.33
N CYS A 39 -22.14 18.09 13.83
CA CYS A 39 -23.27 17.56 13.07
C CYS A 39 -23.56 18.33 11.76
N HIS A 40 -23.17 19.60 11.64
CA HIS A 40 -23.29 20.33 10.37
C HIS A 40 -22.39 19.77 9.25
N THR A 41 -21.42 18.90 9.58
CA THR A 41 -20.71 18.08 8.60
C THR A 41 -21.67 17.28 7.71
N ILE A 42 -22.80 16.81 8.26
CA ILE A 42 -23.85 16.12 7.50
C ILE A 42 -24.44 17.06 6.44
N LEU A 43 -24.74 18.31 6.82
CA LEU A 43 -25.27 19.30 5.88
C LEU A 43 -24.26 19.63 4.77
N VAL A 44 -22.98 19.81 5.14
CA VAL A 44 -21.90 20.07 4.17
C VAL A 44 -21.82 18.93 3.15
N LEU A 45 -21.73 17.68 3.61
CA LEU A 45 -21.65 16.52 2.73
C LEU A 45 -22.91 16.37 1.86
N PHE A 46 -24.11 16.57 2.45
CA PHE A 46 -25.36 16.53 1.70
C PHE A 46 -25.36 17.55 0.55
N LEU A 47 -24.99 18.80 0.83
CA LEU A 47 -24.93 19.85 -0.19
C LEU A 47 -23.93 19.50 -1.30
N VAL A 48 -22.74 18.98 -0.97
CA VAL A 48 -21.76 18.60 -1.98
C VAL A 48 -22.28 17.42 -2.82
N PHE A 49 -22.81 16.36 -2.20
CA PHE A 49 -23.37 15.21 -2.93
C PHE A 49 -24.53 15.58 -3.85
N SER A 50 -25.40 16.50 -3.43
CA SER A 50 -26.56 16.89 -4.21
C SER A 50 -26.21 17.86 -5.34
N LEU A 51 -25.32 18.83 -5.08
CA LEU A 51 -25.10 19.98 -5.97
C LEU A 51 -23.88 19.82 -6.88
N ALA A 52 -22.78 19.24 -6.39
CA ALA A 52 -21.54 19.16 -7.17
C ALA A 52 -21.64 18.30 -8.46
N PRO A 53 -22.48 17.25 -8.54
CA PRO A 53 -22.70 16.52 -9.80
C PRO A 53 -23.57 17.25 -10.84
N LEU A 54 -24.36 18.27 -10.45
CA LEU A 54 -25.32 18.93 -11.35
C LEU A 54 -24.72 19.53 -12.63
N PRO A 55 -23.51 20.13 -12.62
CA PRO A 55 -22.86 20.56 -13.86
C PRO A 55 -22.68 19.41 -14.85
N PHE A 56 -22.28 18.22 -14.40
CA PHE A 56 -22.12 17.05 -15.28
C PHE A 56 -23.46 16.51 -15.76
N VAL A 57 -24.51 16.58 -14.95
CA VAL A 57 -25.89 16.27 -15.38
C VAL A 57 -26.34 17.21 -16.49
N PHE A 58 -26.10 18.51 -16.34
CA PHE A 58 -26.41 19.49 -17.37
C PHE A 58 -25.65 19.20 -18.67
N VAL A 59 -24.37 18.84 -18.57
CA VAL A 59 -23.56 18.46 -19.73
C VAL A 59 -24.10 17.20 -20.43
N GLU A 60 -24.49 16.17 -19.66
CA GLU A 60 -25.07 14.92 -20.18
C GLU A 60 -26.39 15.17 -20.93
N LEU A 61 -27.27 16.03 -20.39
CA LEU A 61 -28.58 16.32 -20.99
C LEU A 61 -28.50 17.24 -22.21
N THR A 62 -27.56 18.17 -22.24
CA THR A 62 -27.43 19.16 -23.33
C THR A 62 -26.59 18.65 -24.49
N GLY A 63 -25.69 17.70 -24.26
CA GLY A 63 -24.75 17.19 -25.27
C GLY A 63 -23.67 18.20 -25.70
N TRP A 64 -23.56 19.36 -25.02
CA TRP A 64 -22.62 20.43 -25.40
C TRP A 64 -21.14 19.98 -25.42
N PHE A 65 -20.80 19.00 -24.60
CA PHE A 65 -19.45 18.46 -24.46
C PHE A 65 -19.38 16.98 -24.84
N GLU A 66 -20.26 16.50 -25.73
CA GLU A 66 -20.30 15.11 -26.19
C GLU A 66 -18.93 14.63 -26.69
N ARG A 67 -18.16 15.51 -27.36
CA ARG A 67 -16.81 15.21 -27.86
C ARG A 67 -15.80 14.86 -26.76
N PHE A 68 -16.08 15.20 -25.51
CA PHE A 68 -15.24 14.92 -24.35
C PHE A 68 -15.79 13.75 -23.51
N LYS A 69 -16.90 13.13 -23.92
CA LYS A 69 -17.44 11.94 -23.26
C LYS A 69 -16.48 10.77 -23.52
N ILE A 70 -16.07 10.08 -22.45
CA ILE A 70 -15.10 8.98 -22.55
C ILE A 70 -15.72 7.77 -23.24
N GLN A 71 -16.96 7.43 -22.88
CA GLN A 71 -17.74 6.33 -23.48
C GLN A 71 -18.98 6.88 -24.24
N PRO A 72 -18.83 7.40 -25.47
CA PRO A 72 -19.90 8.12 -26.18
C PRO A 72 -21.11 7.27 -26.59
N LYS A 73 -21.00 5.94 -26.52
CA LYS A 73 -22.11 5.02 -26.81
C LYS A 73 -23.04 4.80 -25.61
N VAL A 74 -22.63 5.21 -24.42
CA VAL A 74 -23.40 5.06 -23.19
C VAL A 74 -23.95 6.43 -22.81
N LYS A 75 -25.27 6.52 -22.66
CA LYS A 75 -25.97 7.74 -22.23
C LYS A 75 -26.94 7.42 -21.11
N TYR A 76 -27.06 8.34 -20.16
CA TYR A 76 -27.98 8.20 -19.04
C TYR A 76 -29.14 9.20 -19.15
N SER A 77 -30.37 8.74 -18.93
CA SER A 77 -31.52 9.63 -18.88
C SER A 77 -31.56 10.38 -17.54
N LEU A 78 -32.32 11.49 -17.47
CA LEU A 78 -32.56 12.18 -16.20
C LEU A 78 -33.17 11.26 -15.14
N SER A 79 -34.01 10.30 -15.55
CA SER A 79 -34.61 9.31 -14.66
C SER A 79 -33.55 8.38 -14.06
N ASP A 80 -32.58 7.92 -14.86
CA ASP A 80 -31.51 7.03 -14.39
C ASP A 80 -30.61 7.75 -13.38
N MET A 81 -30.23 8.99 -13.69
CA MET A 81 -29.42 9.83 -12.80
C MET A 81 -30.16 10.14 -11.49
N PHE A 82 -31.46 10.42 -11.55
CA PHE A 82 -32.28 10.64 -10.36
C PHE A 82 -32.44 9.38 -9.51
N LEU A 83 -32.58 8.20 -10.14
CA LEU A 83 -32.63 6.93 -9.42
C LEU A 83 -31.31 6.66 -8.69
N CYS A 84 -30.18 6.86 -9.35
CA CYS A 84 -28.85 6.78 -8.74
C CYS A 84 -28.73 7.70 -7.53
N TYR A 85 -29.07 8.99 -7.71
CA TYR A 85 -29.08 9.98 -6.63
C TYR A 85 -29.95 9.54 -5.45
N LYS A 86 -31.16 9.01 -5.71
CA LYS A 86 -32.06 8.52 -4.65
C LYS A 86 -31.45 7.37 -3.84
N GLU A 87 -30.79 6.41 -4.48
CA GLU A 87 -30.12 5.32 -3.77
C GLU A 87 -28.92 5.82 -2.96
N VAL A 88 -28.13 6.72 -3.52
CA VAL A 88 -27.03 7.39 -2.82
C VAL A 88 -27.52 8.18 -1.60
N MET A 89 -28.64 8.90 -1.70
CA MET A 89 -29.21 9.62 -0.56
C MET A 89 -29.73 8.69 0.53
N LYS A 90 -30.29 7.53 0.18
CA LYS A 90 -30.65 6.51 1.19
C LYS A 90 -29.42 5.98 1.91
N LEU A 91 -28.34 5.70 1.17
CA LEU A 91 -27.07 5.24 1.73
C LEU A 91 -26.47 6.30 2.64
N PHE A 92 -26.44 7.56 2.18
CA PHE A 92 -26.00 8.71 2.95
C PHE A 92 -26.75 8.83 4.28
N LEU A 93 -28.09 8.84 4.25
CA LEU A 93 -28.90 8.99 5.48
C LEU A 93 -28.71 7.81 6.45
N ARG A 94 -28.67 6.57 5.95
CA ARG A 94 -28.62 5.37 6.81
C ARG A 94 -27.23 5.08 7.34
N VAL A 95 -26.19 5.32 6.55
CA VAL A 95 -24.81 4.92 6.86
C VAL A 95 -24.00 6.13 7.27
N VAL A 96 -23.82 7.11 6.37
CA VAL A 96 -22.97 8.28 6.62
C VAL A 96 -23.56 9.14 7.75
N GLY A 97 -24.87 9.40 7.74
CA GLY A 97 -25.56 10.14 8.80
C GLY A 97 -25.40 9.49 10.17
N THR A 98 -25.67 8.18 10.27
CA THR A 98 -25.49 7.41 11.51
C THR A 98 -24.03 7.42 11.97
N LEU A 99 -23.08 7.23 11.05
CA LEU A 99 -21.65 7.27 11.36
C LEU A 99 -21.27 8.62 11.98
N GLN A 100 -21.77 9.74 11.44
CA GLN A 100 -21.46 11.06 12.01
C GLN A 100 -22.02 11.29 13.41
N PHE A 101 -23.10 10.64 13.82
CA PHE A 101 -23.55 10.73 15.20
C PHE A 101 -22.66 9.94 16.16
N VAL A 102 -22.10 8.82 15.70
CA VAL A 102 -21.29 7.90 16.54
C VAL A 102 -19.83 8.31 16.61
N THR A 103 -19.29 9.01 15.60
CA THR A 103 -17.85 9.33 15.50
C THR A 103 -17.42 10.60 16.24
N TYR A 104 -18.33 11.36 16.85
CA TYR A 104 -17.96 12.58 17.57
C TYR A 104 -16.90 12.38 18.67
N PRO A 105 -16.94 11.32 19.51
CA PRO A 105 -15.87 11.06 20.47
C PRO A 105 -14.50 10.89 19.79
N SER A 106 -14.44 10.26 18.61
CA SER A 106 -13.20 10.12 17.85
C SER A 106 -12.67 11.47 17.35
N ILE A 107 -13.55 12.40 17.00
CA ILE A 107 -13.18 13.78 16.63
C ILE A 107 -12.61 14.54 17.82
N GLN A 108 -13.19 14.35 19.00
CA GLN A 108 -12.66 14.93 20.24
C GLN A 108 -11.29 14.33 20.60
N MET A 109 -11.15 13.01 20.49
CA MET A 109 -9.89 12.30 20.71
C MET A 109 -8.79 12.73 19.73
N ALA A 110 -9.16 12.95 18.46
CA ALA A 110 -8.23 13.48 17.47
C ALA A 110 -7.77 14.90 17.79
N GLY A 111 -8.55 15.68 18.56
CA GLY A 111 -8.22 17.06 18.91
C GLY A 111 -8.62 18.07 17.85
N ILE A 112 -9.62 17.76 17.01
CA ILE A 112 -10.15 18.73 16.04
C ILE A 112 -10.87 19.84 16.78
N ARG A 113 -10.40 21.08 16.61
CA ARG A 113 -10.90 22.26 17.30
C ARG A 113 -11.98 22.99 16.50
N SER A 114 -12.96 23.57 17.18
CA SER A 114 -14.04 24.40 16.60
C SER A 114 -13.94 25.87 17.01
N GLY A 115 -13.02 26.21 17.91
CA GLY A 115 -12.88 27.53 18.51
C GLY A 115 -11.86 28.44 17.83
N LEU A 116 -11.77 29.67 18.35
CA LEU A 116 -10.82 30.68 17.88
C LEU A 116 -9.38 30.41 18.38
N PRO A 117 -8.34 30.94 17.70
CA PRO A 117 -8.39 31.69 16.43
C PRO A 117 -8.67 30.78 15.23
N LEU A 118 -9.16 31.32 14.11
CA LEU A 118 -9.31 30.50 12.89
C LEU A 118 -7.94 30.03 12.35
N PRO A 119 -7.87 28.88 11.65
CA PRO A 119 -6.62 28.38 11.12
C PRO A 119 -6.05 29.34 10.07
N SER A 120 -4.73 29.48 10.05
CA SER A 120 -4.05 30.26 9.00
C SER A 120 -4.14 29.57 7.64
N LEU A 121 -3.98 30.31 6.54
CA LEU A 121 -3.95 29.70 5.20
C LEU A 121 -2.86 28.63 5.08
N MET A 122 -1.68 28.86 5.67
CA MET A 122 -0.58 27.89 5.65
C MET A 122 -0.90 26.64 6.48
N GLU A 123 -1.58 26.80 7.62
CA GLU A 123 -2.07 25.66 8.42
C GLU A 123 -3.05 24.81 7.61
N ILE A 124 -4.04 25.44 6.95
CA ILE A 124 -5.01 24.75 6.08
C ILE A 124 -4.27 24.00 4.97
N VAL A 125 -3.36 24.67 4.25
CA VAL A 125 -2.63 24.06 3.13
C VAL A 125 -1.76 22.89 3.60
N ALA A 126 -1.02 23.04 4.68
CA ALA A 126 -0.17 21.98 5.22
C ALA A 126 -1.01 20.76 5.65
N GLN A 127 -2.14 21.00 6.33
CA GLN A 127 -3.08 19.95 6.72
C GLN A 127 -3.65 19.23 5.49
N LEU A 128 -4.15 19.96 4.49
CA LEU A 128 -4.69 19.36 3.27
C LEU A 128 -3.65 18.52 2.51
N VAL A 129 -2.40 18.96 2.43
CA VAL A 129 -1.32 18.16 1.83
C VAL A 129 -1.14 16.83 2.57
N VAL A 130 -1.08 16.86 3.90
CA VAL A 130 -1.00 15.62 4.71
C VAL A 130 -2.22 14.75 4.46
N TYR A 131 -3.42 15.33 4.47
CA TYR A 131 -4.66 14.58 4.31
C TYR A 131 -4.73 13.88 2.95
N PHE A 132 -4.39 14.58 1.85
CA PHE A 132 -4.34 13.99 0.52
C PHE A 132 -3.31 12.85 0.41
N LEU A 133 -2.12 13.01 0.99
CA LEU A 133 -1.10 11.96 0.95
C LEU A 133 -1.50 10.70 1.73
N ILE A 134 -2.08 10.87 2.92
CA ILE A 134 -2.55 9.77 3.76
C ILE A 134 -3.76 9.08 3.13
N GLU A 135 -4.73 9.87 2.66
CA GLU A 135 -5.90 9.37 1.94
C GLU A 135 -5.47 8.50 0.76
N ASP A 136 -4.64 9.05 -0.14
CA ASP A 136 -4.36 8.40 -1.41
C ASP A 136 -3.55 7.11 -1.23
N TYR A 137 -2.57 7.11 -0.31
CA TYR A 137 -1.80 5.90 -0.01
C TYR A 137 -2.64 4.82 0.66
N THR A 138 -3.45 5.16 1.67
CA THR A 138 -4.25 4.17 2.40
C THR A 138 -5.41 3.68 1.54
N ASN A 139 -6.08 4.56 0.81
CA ASN A 139 -7.18 4.21 -0.09
C ASN A 139 -6.71 3.25 -1.19
N TYR A 140 -5.54 3.48 -1.80
CA TYR A 140 -4.96 2.58 -2.80
C TYR A 140 -4.91 1.11 -2.32
N TRP A 141 -4.47 0.87 -1.08
CA TRP A 141 -4.36 -0.49 -0.56
C TRP A 141 -5.71 -1.12 -0.25
N ILE A 142 -6.66 -0.35 0.32
CA ILE A 142 -8.01 -0.83 0.59
C ILE A 142 -8.73 -1.13 -0.73
N HIS A 143 -8.66 -0.21 -1.69
CA HIS A 143 -9.27 -0.36 -3.01
C HIS A 143 -8.68 -1.56 -3.77
N ARG A 144 -7.35 -1.74 -3.73
CA ARG A 144 -6.71 -2.94 -4.30
C ARG A 144 -7.15 -4.23 -3.61
N TRP A 145 -7.30 -4.23 -2.29
CA TRP A 145 -7.82 -5.39 -1.55
C TRP A 145 -9.29 -5.68 -1.91
N LEU A 146 -10.11 -4.65 -2.11
CA LEU A 146 -11.48 -4.78 -2.59
C LEU A 146 -11.56 -5.43 -3.99
N HIS A 147 -10.48 -5.42 -4.77
CA HIS A 147 -10.37 -6.15 -6.04
C HIS A 147 -9.85 -7.58 -5.94
N CYS A 148 -9.67 -8.12 -4.72
CA CYS A 148 -9.54 -9.57 -4.57
C CYS A 148 -10.90 -10.24 -4.83
N LYS A 149 -10.90 -11.54 -5.19
CA LYS A 149 -12.12 -12.26 -5.57
C LYS A 149 -13.27 -12.08 -4.57
N TRP A 150 -12.98 -12.25 -3.29
CA TRP A 150 -13.98 -12.12 -2.23
C TRP A 150 -14.44 -10.68 -2.03
N GLY A 151 -13.50 -9.73 -1.94
CA GLY A 151 -13.81 -8.31 -1.75
C GLY A 151 -14.68 -7.76 -2.88
N TYR A 152 -14.36 -8.17 -4.12
CA TYR A 152 -15.10 -7.69 -5.28
C TYR A 152 -16.50 -8.26 -5.28
N GLU A 153 -16.64 -9.59 -5.22
CA GLU A 153 -17.94 -10.26 -5.32
C GLU A 153 -18.91 -9.87 -4.19
N LYS A 154 -18.40 -9.54 -3.00
CA LYS A 154 -19.23 -9.29 -1.81
C LYS A 154 -19.43 -7.82 -1.46
N ILE A 155 -18.48 -6.96 -1.81
CA ILE A 155 -18.49 -5.56 -1.37
C ILE A 155 -18.44 -4.65 -2.59
N HIS A 156 -17.39 -4.74 -3.39
CA HIS A 156 -17.07 -3.73 -4.41
C HIS A 156 -17.81 -3.85 -5.74
N ARG A 157 -18.47 -4.99 -5.98
CA ARG A 157 -19.23 -5.22 -7.22
C ARG A 157 -20.34 -4.17 -7.44
N VAL A 158 -20.97 -3.68 -6.37
CA VAL A 158 -22.05 -2.67 -6.47
C VAL A 158 -21.51 -1.37 -7.05
N HIS A 159 -20.31 -0.96 -6.63
CA HIS A 159 -19.65 0.23 -7.16
C HIS A 159 -19.40 0.13 -8.67
N HIS A 160 -19.00 -1.06 -9.14
CA HIS A 160 -18.74 -1.35 -10.55
C HIS A 160 -20.00 -1.66 -11.39
N GLU A 161 -21.22 -1.47 -10.86
CA GLU A 161 -22.44 -1.61 -11.67
C GLU A 161 -22.54 -0.55 -12.77
N TYR A 162 -21.93 0.62 -12.55
CA TYR A 162 -21.81 1.70 -13.54
C TYR A 162 -20.49 1.58 -14.30
N THR A 163 -20.43 0.71 -15.31
CA THR A 163 -19.22 0.53 -16.15
C THR A 163 -18.82 1.77 -16.95
N SER A 164 -19.74 2.73 -17.10
CA SER A 164 -19.49 4.11 -17.55
C SER A 164 -19.97 5.04 -16.42
N PRO A 165 -19.12 5.37 -15.44
CA PRO A 165 -19.56 6.12 -14.28
C PRO A 165 -20.09 7.52 -14.63
N ILE A 166 -20.95 8.02 -13.76
CA ILE A 166 -21.47 9.39 -13.74
C ILE A 166 -21.20 10.00 -12.37
N GLY A 167 -21.16 11.33 -12.27
CA GLY A 167 -20.81 12.01 -11.01
C GLY A 167 -21.65 11.56 -9.79
N TYR A 168 -22.95 11.30 -9.98
CA TYR A 168 -23.81 10.77 -8.90
C TYR A 168 -23.50 9.33 -8.50
N ALA A 169 -22.84 8.54 -9.35
CA ALA A 169 -22.43 7.18 -9.04
C ALA A 169 -21.16 7.13 -8.18
N SER A 170 -20.47 8.25 -7.94
CA SER A 170 -19.22 8.25 -7.17
C SER A 170 -19.34 7.64 -5.76
N PRO A 171 -20.42 7.86 -4.98
CA PRO A 171 -20.63 7.19 -3.71
C PRO A 171 -21.63 6.01 -3.81
N TYR A 172 -22.06 5.63 -5.03
CA TYR A 172 -22.94 4.49 -5.24
C TYR A 172 -22.14 3.22 -4.99
N ALA A 173 -22.33 2.63 -3.82
CA ALA A 173 -21.52 1.50 -3.36
C ALA A 173 -22.26 0.69 -2.29
N HIS A 174 -21.70 -0.48 -1.96
CA HIS A 174 -22.16 -1.25 -0.81
C HIS A 174 -21.83 -0.51 0.50
N TRP A 175 -22.68 -0.59 1.53
CA TRP A 175 -22.47 0.15 2.79
C TRP A 175 -21.12 -0.15 3.45
N ALA A 176 -20.65 -1.41 3.38
CA ALA A 176 -19.35 -1.80 3.94
C ALA A 176 -18.19 -1.14 3.19
N GLU A 177 -18.34 -0.89 1.89
CA GLU A 177 -17.35 -0.19 1.10
C GLU A 177 -17.23 1.27 1.53
N VAL A 178 -18.36 1.95 1.73
CA VAL A 178 -18.39 3.33 2.23
C VAL A 178 -17.68 3.45 3.58
N LEU A 179 -17.86 2.47 4.48
CA LEU A 179 -17.15 2.46 5.75
C LEU A 179 -15.65 2.20 5.58
N LEU A 180 -15.27 1.23 4.75
CA LEU A 180 -13.86 0.87 4.54
C LEU A 180 -13.06 1.96 3.84
N LEU A 181 -13.59 2.49 2.72
CA LEU A 181 -12.97 3.60 1.98
C LEU A 181 -13.13 4.94 2.69
N GLY A 182 -14.01 5.04 3.69
CA GLY A 182 -14.11 6.19 4.58
C GLY A 182 -13.02 6.26 5.65
N ILE A 183 -12.39 5.13 6.04
CA ILE A 183 -11.31 5.11 7.04
C ILE A 183 -10.14 6.05 6.68
N PRO A 184 -9.58 6.01 5.45
CA PRO A 184 -8.54 6.93 5.01
C PRO A 184 -8.88 8.41 5.24
N THR A 185 -10.14 8.79 5.04
CA THR A 185 -10.59 10.20 5.09
C THR A 185 -10.51 10.79 6.49
N PHE A 186 -10.57 9.95 7.53
CA PHE A 186 -10.41 10.36 8.93
C PHE A 186 -8.98 10.18 9.45
N LEU A 187 -8.15 9.36 8.79
CA LEU A 187 -6.79 9.08 9.25
C LEU A 187 -5.87 10.31 9.17
N GLY A 188 -5.97 11.10 8.09
CA GLY A 188 -5.24 12.36 7.96
C GLY A 188 -5.54 13.34 9.10
N PRO A 189 -6.82 13.71 9.33
CA PRO A 189 -7.23 14.55 10.45
C PRO A 189 -6.89 13.99 11.84
N ALA A 190 -6.77 12.67 12.01
CA ALA A 190 -6.31 12.06 13.25
C ALA A 190 -4.79 12.23 13.48
N ILE A 191 -4.00 12.24 12.41
CA ILE A 191 -2.53 12.43 12.47
C ILE A 191 -2.16 13.91 12.63
N ALA A 192 -2.83 14.78 11.87
CA ALA A 192 -2.58 16.22 11.86
C ALA A 192 -3.88 16.97 12.17
N PRO A 193 -4.34 16.97 13.44
CA PRO A 193 -5.61 17.58 13.79
C PRO A 193 -5.61 19.08 13.52
N GLY A 194 -6.76 19.56 13.06
CA GLY A 194 -6.94 20.95 12.64
C GLY A 194 -8.24 21.56 13.13
N HIS A 195 -8.67 22.60 12.44
CA HIS A 195 -9.94 23.24 12.71
C HIS A 195 -11.09 22.52 11.99
N ILE A 196 -12.30 22.55 12.53
CA ILE A 196 -13.50 21.97 11.90
C ILE A 196 -13.78 22.54 10.51
N MET A 197 -13.41 23.81 10.26
CA MET A 197 -13.48 24.40 8.92
C MET A 197 -12.49 23.77 7.94
N THR A 198 -11.27 23.46 8.37
CA THR A 198 -10.32 22.72 7.54
C THR A 198 -10.87 21.32 7.26
N PHE A 199 -11.49 20.68 8.25
CA PHE A 199 -12.14 19.39 8.08
C PHE A 199 -13.30 19.44 7.08
N TRP A 200 -14.18 20.45 7.13
CA TRP A 200 -15.24 20.65 6.15
C TRP A 200 -14.71 20.93 4.74
N LEU A 201 -13.66 21.73 4.63
CA LEU A 201 -12.99 21.96 3.35
C LEU A 201 -12.39 20.66 2.81
N TRP A 202 -11.70 19.89 3.65
CA TRP A 202 -11.11 18.60 3.30
C TRP A 202 -12.13 17.62 2.73
N ILE A 203 -13.21 17.33 3.47
CA ILE A 203 -14.23 16.38 3.01
C ILE A 203 -14.95 16.87 1.75
N SER A 204 -15.11 18.18 1.59
CA SER A 204 -15.71 18.77 0.38
C SER A 204 -14.79 18.61 -0.83
N LEU A 205 -13.50 18.92 -0.69
CA LEU A 205 -12.50 18.74 -1.74
C LEU A 205 -12.39 17.27 -2.14
N ARG A 206 -12.36 16.37 -1.16
CA ARG A 206 -12.37 14.93 -1.44
C ARG A 206 -13.58 14.49 -2.21
N GLN A 207 -14.76 14.95 -1.82
CA GLN A 207 -15.97 14.52 -2.51
C GLN A 207 -16.06 15.09 -3.93
N MET A 208 -15.64 16.34 -4.14
CA MET A 208 -15.56 16.93 -5.47
C MET A 208 -14.57 16.20 -6.37
N GLU A 209 -13.42 15.80 -5.84
CA GLU A 209 -12.43 14.97 -6.53
C GLU A 209 -13.04 13.62 -6.97
N ALA A 210 -13.72 12.92 -6.05
CA ALA A 210 -14.38 11.65 -6.37
C ALA A 210 -15.49 11.82 -7.43
N ILE A 211 -16.24 12.92 -7.40
CA ILE A 211 -17.27 13.21 -8.41
C ILE A 211 -16.64 13.47 -9.78
N GLU A 212 -15.52 14.20 -9.81
CA GLU A 212 -14.79 14.49 -11.06
C GLU A 212 -14.23 13.21 -11.69
N THR A 213 -13.60 12.33 -10.90
CA THR A 213 -13.08 11.04 -11.38
C THR A 213 -14.16 10.08 -11.87
N HIS A 214 -15.40 10.25 -11.41
CA HIS A 214 -16.55 9.47 -11.88
C HIS A 214 -17.41 10.21 -12.91
N SER A 215 -17.01 11.40 -13.36
CA SER A 215 -17.88 12.24 -14.20
C SER A 215 -18.20 11.63 -15.57
N GLY A 216 -17.34 10.76 -16.09
CA GLY A 216 -17.44 10.20 -17.44
C GLY A 216 -17.00 11.18 -18.54
N TYR A 217 -16.34 12.29 -18.18
CA TYR A 217 -15.87 13.32 -19.11
C TYR A 217 -14.39 13.67 -18.92
N ASP A 218 -13.62 13.72 -20.01
CA ASP A 218 -12.26 14.26 -20.03
C ASP A 218 -12.25 15.69 -20.58
N LEU A 219 -12.63 16.66 -19.74
CA LEU A 219 -12.69 18.08 -20.13
C LEU A 219 -11.27 18.69 -20.20
N PRO A 220 -11.03 19.69 -21.07
CA PRO A 220 -9.68 20.23 -21.27
C PRO A 220 -9.15 21.07 -20.09
N TRP A 221 -10.00 21.38 -19.11
CA TRP A 221 -9.66 22.14 -17.89
C TRP A 221 -9.72 21.27 -16.62
N THR A 222 -9.78 19.94 -16.73
CA THR A 222 -9.68 19.06 -15.55
C THR A 222 -8.31 19.16 -14.89
N LEU A 223 -8.25 18.85 -13.60
CA LEU A 223 -7.00 18.85 -12.84
C LEU A 223 -5.95 17.89 -13.41
N THR A 224 -6.38 16.82 -14.09
CA THR A 224 -5.51 15.90 -14.85
C THR A 224 -4.61 16.60 -15.85
N LYS A 225 -5.01 17.75 -16.40
CA LYS A 225 -4.20 18.53 -17.35
C LYS A 225 -3.20 19.46 -16.66
N LEU A 226 -3.39 19.75 -15.38
CA LEU A 226 -2.62 20.74 -14.63
C LEU A 226 -1.67 20.11 -13.60
N VAL A 227 -2.04 18.96 -13.03
CA VAL A 227 -1.33 18.33 -11.92
C VAL A 227 -0.72 17.01 -12.39
N PRO A 228 0.63 16.88 -12.38
CA PRO A 228 1.29 15.63 -12.72
C PRO A 228 0.80 14.47 -11.83
N PHE A 229 0.70 13.28 -12.42
CA PHE A 229 0.24 12.05 -11.76
C PHE A 229 -1.21 12.06 -11.27
N TYR A 230 -2.01 13.09 -11.50
CA TYR A 230 -3.43 13.05 -11.14
C TYR A 230 -4.18 12.04 -12.04
N GLY A 231 -4.99 11.15 -11.45
CA GLY A 231 -5.67 10.07 -12.17
C GLY A 231 -6.79 10.60 -13.08
N GLY A 232 -7.74 11.33 -12.51
CA GLY A 232 -8.89 11.88 -13.21
C GLY A 232 -9.83 10.85 -13.85
N ALA A 233 -10.82 11.37 -14.58
CA ALA A 233 -11.93 10.56 -15.10
C ALA A 233 -11.52 9.45 -16.06
N GLU A 234 -10.65 9.71 -17.05
CA GLU A 234 -10.22 8.70 -18.03
C GLU A 234 -9.53 7.49 -17.37
N TYR A 235 -8.71 7.74 -16.36
CA TYR A 235 -7.96 6.70 -15.68
C TYR A 235 -8.87 5.80 -14.83
N HIS A 236 -9.87 6.39 -14.19
CA HIS A 236 -10.82 5.65 -13.37
C HIS A 236 -11.95 5.00 -14.19
N ASP A 237 -12.37 5.61 -15.30
CA ASP A 237 -13.35 5.03 -16.23
C ASP A 237 -12.84 3.69 -16.81
N TYR A 238 -11.56 3.62 -17.20
CA TYR A 238 -10.95 2.35 -17.62
C TYR A 238 -11.03 1.26 -16.54
N HIS A 239 -10.87 1.63 -15.27
CA HIS A 239 -10.97 0.71 -14.15
C HIS A 239 -12.40 0.12 -14.03
N HIS A 240 -13.43 0.98 -14.07
CA HIS A 240 -14.85 0.59 -14.08
C HIS A 240 -15.22 -0.25 -15.30
N TYR A 241 -14.73 0.13 -16.48
CA TYR A 241 -14.99 -0.58 -17.72
C TYR A 241 -14.49 -2.04 -17.69
N VAL A 242 -13.31 -2.28 -17.12
CA VAL A 242 -12.75 -3.64 -16.98
C VAL A 242 -13.40 -4.41 -15.82
N GLY A 243 -13.90 -3.71 -14.80
CA GLY A 243 -14.69 -4.27 -13.72
C GLY A 243 -13.90 -5.25 -12.84
N GLY A 244 -14.51 -6.39 -12.49
CA GLY A 244 -13.89 -7.41 -11.62
C GLY A 244 -12.66 -8.12 -12.19
N LYS A 245 -12.37 -7.93 -13.48
CA LYS A 245 -11.11 -8.38 -14.10
C LYS A 245 -10.00 -7.32 -13.97
N SER A 246 -10.34 -6.12 -13.50
CA SER A 246 -9.39 -5.05 -13.30
C SER A 246 -8.44 -5.43 -12.17
N GLN A 247 -7.16 -5.45 -12.50
CA GLN A 247 -6.05 -5.55 -11.55
C GLN A 247 -5.17 -4.30 -11.66
N SER A 248 -5.82 -3.17 -11.99
CA SER A 248 -5.16 -1.94 -12.38
C SER A 248 -5.93 -0.68 -11.98
N ASN A 249 -5.24 0.46 -11.91
CA ASN A 249 -5.83 1.79 -11.72
C ASN A 249 -6.58 1.95 -10.39
N PHE A 250 -5.91 1.66 -9.28
CA PHE A 250 -6.50 1.72 -7.93
C PHE A 250 -6.31 3.07 -7.23
N ALA A 251 -5.53 3.99 -7.80
CA ALA A 251 -5.32 5.31 -7.26
C ALA A 251 -6.64 6.03 -6.95
N SER A 252 -6.70 6.70 -5.80
CA SER A 252 -7.85 7.53 -5.46
C SER A 252 -7.75 8.90 -6.10
N VAL A 253 -6.57 9.53 -6.02
CA VAL A 253 -6.30 10.89 -6.51
C VAL A 253 -5.06 10.89 -7.40
N PHE A 254 -3.93 10.38 -6.89
CA PHE A 254 -2.66 10.37 -7.60
C PHE A 254 -2.21 8.95 -7.97
N THR A 255 -1.80 8.80 -9.22
CA THR A 255 -1.39 7.55 -9.85
C THR A 255 0.01 7.05 -9.44
N TYR A 256 0.68 7.71 -8.48
CA TYR A 256 2.04 7.32 -8.10
C TYR A 256 2.09 5.92 -7.50
N CYS A 257 1.09 5.52 -6.70
CA CYS A 257 1.00 4.17 -6.16
C CYS A 257 0.89 3.15 -7.31
N ASP A 258 -0.02 3.39 -8.25
CA ASP A 258 -0.19 2.49 -9.39
C ASP A 258 1.08 2.39 -10.24
N TYR A 259 1.79 3.49 -10.42
CA TYR A 259 3.07 3.52 -11.11
C TYR A 259 4.16 2.73 -10.36
N ILE A 260 4.32 2.97 -9.05
CA ILE A 260 5.32 2.30 -8.20
C ILE A 260 5.10 0.79 -8.17
N TYR A 261 3.85 0.36 -8.00
CA TYR A 261 3.51 -1.06 -7.90
C TYR A 261 3.20 -1.71 -9.26
N GLY A 262 3.21 -0.92 -10.34
CA GLY A 262 3.02 -1.36 -11.71
C GLY A 262 1.61 -1.85 -12.02
N THR A 263 0.60 -1.33 -11.30
CA THR A 263 -0.83 -1.57 -11.52
C THR A 263 -1.45 -0.55 -12.51
N ASP A 264 -0.64 0.23 -13.24
CA ASP A 264 -1.08 1.09 -14.34
C ASP A 264 -0.83 0.46 -15.74
N LYS A 265 -0.22 -0.73 -15.80
CA LYS A 265 0.25 -1.35 -17.06
C LYS A 265 -0.89 -1.65 -18.04
N GLY A 266 -2.02 -2.15 -17.54
CA GLY A 266 -3.19 -2.47 -18.36
C GLY A 266 -3.70 -1.22 -19.08
N TYR A 267 -3.90 -0.14 -18.33
CA TYR A 267 -4.28 1.16 -18.86
C TYR A 267 -3.27 1.70 -19.90
N ARG A 268 -1.97 1.64 -19.61
CA ARG A 268 -0.94 2.10 -20.58
C ARG A 268 -0.97 1.32 -21.89
N VAL A 269 -1.18 0.00 -21.84
CA VAL A 269 -1.32 -0.82 -23.06
C VAL A 269 -2.60 -0.47 -23.80
N HIS A 270 -3.73 -0.39 -23.08
CA HIS A 270 -5.02 -0.02 -23.66
C HIS A 270 -4.97 1.34 -24.36
N LYS A 271 -4.39 2.36 -23.69
CA LYS A 271 -4.24 3.70 -24.25
C LYS A 271 -3.37 3.73 -25.51
N LYS A 272 -2.27 2.97 -25.54
CA LYS A 272 -1.44 2.82 -26.75
C LYS A 272 -2.20 2.16 -27.89
N LEU A 273 -2.98 1.12 -27.61
CA LEU A 273 -3.79 0.44 -28.61
C LEU A 273 -4.87 1.37 -29.17
N LEU A 274 -5.57 2.13 -28.33
CA LEU A 274 -6.53 3.14 -28.76
C LEU A 274 -5.90 4.19 -29.68
N GLN A 275 -4.70 4.67 -29.34
CA GLN A 275 -3.95 5.62 -30.18
C GLN A 275 -3.51 5.03 -31.53
N GLN A 276 -3.27 3.72 -31.61
CA GLN A 276 -2.91 3.02 -32.84
C GLN A 276 -4.13 2.72 -33.73
N VAL A 277 -5.27 2.39 -33.13
CA VAL A 277 -6.52 2.06 -33.83
C VAL A 277 -7.27 3.31 -34.27
N TYR A 278 -7.21 4.39 -33.48
CA TYR A 278 -7.79 5.69 -33.77
C TYR A 278 -6.68 6.75 -33.80
N PRO A 279 -5.90 6.83 -34.91
CA PRO A 279 -4.89 7.88 -35.03
C PRO A 279 -5.55 9.26 -34.85
N TYR A 280 -4.81 10.14 -34.19
CA TYR A 280 -5.20 11.48 -33.71
C TYR A 280 -6.02 12.33 -34.70
N GLU A 281 -5.91 12.05 -36.00
CA GLU A 281 -6.61 12.70 -37.11
C GLU A 281 -8.12 12.41 -37.20
N ILE A 282 -8.62 11.31 -36.60
CA ILE A 282 -10.05 10.94 -36.64
C ILE A 282 -10.79 11.41 -35.37
N MET A 283 -10.07 11.72 -34.28
CA MET A 283 -10.66 12.17 -33.01
C MET A 283 -11.10 13.65 -33.01
N ARG A 284 -10.70 14.44 -34.01
CA ARG A 284 -11.18 15.82 -34.22
C ARG A 284 -11.49 16.04 -35.69
N GLY A 285 -12.74 15.82 -36.09
CA GLY A 285 -13.22 16.38 -37.35
C GLY A 285 -13.06 17.90 -37.36
N PHE A 286 -12.34 18.38 -38.38
CA PHE A 286 -12.28 19.74 -38.93
C PHE A 286 -11.29 20.80 -38.35
N THR A 287 -10.26 21.03 -39.19
CA THR A 287 -9.53 22.28 -39.52
C THR A 287 -8.94 23.13 -38.40
N THR A 288 -7.63 23.04 -38.21
CA THR A 288 -6.79 24.15 -37.71
C THR A 288 -5.53 24.28 -38.57
N SER A 289 -5.14 25.54 -38.83
CA SER A 289 -4.16 25.97 -39.83
C SER A 289 -2.73 25.54 -39.49
N HIS A 290 -1.90 25.49 -40.53
CA HIS A 290 -0.57 24.89 -40.54
C HIS A 290 0.47 25.53 -39.58
N GLU A 291 0.18 26.72 -39.02
CA GLU A 291 1.09 27.47 -38.13
C GLU A 291 1.06 26.99 -36.67
N GLU A 292 -0.09 26.54 -36.13
CA GLU A 292 -0.16 25.97 -34.77
C GLU A 292 0.49 24.58 -34.65
N ARG A 293 0.75 23.96 -35.82
CA ARG A 293 1.37 22.65 -35.98
C ARG A 293 2.87 22.65 -35.64
N LEU A 294 3.56 23.79 -35.77
CA LEU A 294 5.01 23.87 -35.51
C LEU A 294 5.33 24.15 -34.04
N VAL A 295 4.48 24.90 -33.35
CA VAL A 295 4.66 25.22 -31.92
C VAL A 295 4.38 23.99 -31.05
N SER A 296 3.32 23.22 -31.35
CA SER A 296 2.94 22.02 -30.57
C SER A 296 3.91 20.85 -30.75
N VAL A 297 4.45 20.62 -31.95
CA VAL A 297 5.46 19.58 -32.20
C VAL A 297 6.77 19.92 -31.51
N SER A 298 7.17 21.20 -31.46
CA SER A 298 8.37 21.63 -30.73
C SER A 298 8.24 21.42 -29.22
N ILE A 299 7.05 21.69 -28.64
CA ILE A 299 6.77 21.44 -27.21
C ILE A 299 6.68 19.94 -26.91
N TRP A 300 6.19 19.12 -27.83
CA TRP A 300 6.17 17.65 -27.68
C TRP A 300 7.54 17.00 -27.86
N GLU A 301 8.42 17.49 -28.73
CA GLU A 301 9.81 17.04 -28.82
C GLU A 301 10.64 17.49 -27.61
N ILE A 302 10.37 18.68 -27.07
CA ILE A 302 10.97 19.13 -25.80
C ILE A 302 10.42 18.32 -24.62
N SER A 303 9.13 17.99 -24.60
CA SER A 303 8.49 17.14 -23.58
C SER A 303 8.91 15.68 -23.67
N SER A 304 9.10 15.12 -24.87
CA SER A 304 9.57 13.74 -25.05
C SER A 304 11.09 13.60 -24.83
N ARG A 305 11.89 14.62 -25.17
CA ARG A 305 13.31 14.72 -24.75
C ARG A 305 13.46 15.01 -23.26
N ALA A 306 12.51 15.72 -22.64
CA ALA A 306 12.40 15.81 -21.18
C ALA A 306 11.88 14.49 -20.56
N MET A 307 10.96 13.74 -21.17
CA MET A 307 10.59 12.41 -20.69
C MET A 307 11.70 11.37 -20.88
N ALA A 308 12.72 11.69 -21.68
CA ALA A 308 14.00 11.00 -21.73
C ALA A 308 15.02 11.52 -20.68
N TRP A 309 14.58 12.22 -19.63
CA TRP A 309 15.30 12.27 -18.36
C TRP A 309 15.45 10.83 -17.87
N ASN A 310 16.57 10.20 -18.24
CA ASN A 310 16.98 8.85 -17.90
C ASN A 310 16.25 8.29 -16.67
N VAL A 311 15.24 7.45 -16.88
CA VAL A 311 14.60 6.64 -15.81
C VAL A 311 15.65 5.82 -15.04
N PHE A 312 16.80 5.55 -15.67
CA PHE A 312 17.98 4.96 -15.04
C PHE A 312 18.68 5.87 -14.00
N LYS A 313 18.56 7.21 -14.07
CA LYS A 313 18.98 8.13 -13.01
C LYS A 313 18.03 8.10 -11.80
N TYR A 314 16.73 7.88 -12.01
CA TYR A 314 15.74 7.72 -10.93
C TYR A 314 15.88 6.41 -10.16
N CYS A 315 16.45 5.34 -10.74
CA CYS A 315 16.82 4.14 -9.99
C CYS A 315 17.81 4.45 -8.85
N THR A 316 18.64 5.48 -8.98
CA THR A 316 19.55 5.91 -7.91
C THR A 316 18.82 6.69 -6.82
N ALA A 317 17.85 7.53 -7.18
CA ALA A 317 16.99 8.24 -6.22
C ALA A 317 16.01 7.29 -5.48
N LEU A 318 15.47 6.28 -6.16
CA LEU A 318 14.68 5.19 -5.56
C LEU A 318 15.51 4.26 -4.68
N ARG A 319 16.80 4.06 -4.98
CA ARG A 319 17.74 3.40 -4.06
C ARG A 319 18.01 4.25 -2.81
N ALA A 320 18.09 5.58 -2.95
CA ALA A 320 18.20 6.51 -1.83
C ALA A 320 16.91 6.60 -0.98
N LEU A 321 15.73 6.56 -1.61
CA LEU A 321 14.43 6.37 -0.94
C LEU A 321 14.34 4.98 -0.27
N GLY A 322 14.96 3.96 -0.86
CA GLY A 322 15.11 2.65 -0.23
C GLY A 322 15.78 2.75 1.14
N SER A 323 16.86 3.52 1.27
CA SER A 323 17.51 3.77 2.57
C SER A 323 16.58 4.37 3.63
N ILE A 324 15.53 5.11 3.23
CA ILE A 324 14.53 5.63 4.17
C ILE A 324 13.75 4.48 4.82
N MET A 325 13.46 3.40 4.11
CA MET A 325 12.75 2.26 4.70
C MET A 325 13.57 1.58 5.80
N ILE A 326 14.89 1.49 5.63
CA ILE A 326 15.79 1.00 6.69
C ILE A 326 15.72 1.93 7.90
N LEU A 327 15.76 3.26 7.68
CA LEU A 327 15.62 4.23 8.77
C LEU A 327 14.27 4.13 9.48
N VAL A 328 13.18 3.87 8.76
CA VAL A 328 11.86 3.64 9.34
C VAL A 328 11.86 2.39 10.22
N VAL A 329 12.43 1.28 9.75
CA VAL A 329 12.54 0.04 10.56
C VAL A 329 13.35 0.30 11.84
N ILE A 330 14.51 0.95 11.72
CA ILE A 330 15.34 1.31 12.88
C ILE A 330 14.61 2.29 13.81
N GLY A 331 13.85 3.24 13.27
CA GLY A 331 13.03 4.17 14.04
C GLY A 331 11.93 3.47 14.85
N ILE A 332 11.24 2.50 14.25
CA ILE A 332 10.22 1.67 14.92
C ILE A 332 10.86 0.86 16.05
N ILE A 333 11.99 0.22 15.80
CA ILE A 333 12.74 -0.53 16.82
C ILE A 333 13.19 0.39 17.95
N GLY A 334 13.72 1.57 17.62
CA GLY A 334 14.16 2.57 18.59
C GLY A 334 13.02 3.11 19.45
N PHE A 335 11.84 3.34 18.85
CA PHE A 335 10.64 3.73 19.59
C PHE A 335 10.16 2.64 20.55
N THR A 336 10.15 1.38 20.09
CA THR A 336 9.83 0.22 20.94
C THR A 336 10.84 0.05 22.07
N TYR A 337 12.14 0.21 21.80
CA TYR A 337 13.20 0.19 22.79
C TYR A 337 12.98 1.27 23.86
N TYR A 338 12.69 2.51 23.44
CA TYR A 338 12.39 3.60 24.36
C TYR A 338 11.19 3.26 25.26
N ALA A 339 10.08 2.80 24.67
CA ALA A 339 8.88 2.48 25.42
C ALA A 339 9.11 1.34 26.43
N LEU A 340 9.73 0.23 26.02
CA LEU A 340 9.94 -0.91 26.92
C LEU A 340 11.05 -0.64 27.95
N VAL A 341 12.22 -0.22 27.49
CA VAL A 341 13.44 -0.14 28.31
C VAL A 341 13.49 1.17 29.08
N VAL A 342 13.33 2.31 28.42
CA VAL A 342 13.54 3.63 29.06
C VAL A 342 12.32 4.03 29.88
N ALA A 343 11.12 3.88 29.32
CA ALA A 343 9.90 4.40 29.94
C ALA A 343 9.30 3.47 31.01
N ASN A 344 9.56 2.16 30.95
CA ASN A 344 8.90 1.16 31.82
C ASN A 344 9.89 0.32 32.63
N TYR A 345 10.59 -0.64 32.02
CA TYR A 345 11.32 -1.66 32.76
C TYR A 345 12.71 -1.23 33.27
N GLY A 346 13.35 -0.24 32.66
CA GLY A 346 14.61 0.33 33.14
C GLY A 346 14.47 0.96 34.53
N PRO A 347 13.49 1.86 34.76
CA PRO A 347 13.17 2.37 36.09
C PRO A 347 12.85 1.26 37.11
N SER A 348 12.12 0.21 36.71
CA SER A 348 11.75 -0.91 37.59
C SER A 348 12.93 -1.70 38.14
N LEU A 349 14.12 -1.64 37.52
CA LEU A 349 15.34 -2.26 38.06
C LEU A 349 15.75 -1.65 39.42
N PHE A 350 15.41 -0.40 39.68
CA PHE A 350 15.80 0.32 40.89
C PHE A 350 14.82 0.17 42.06
N LEU A 351 13.66 -0.48 41.85
CA LEU A 351 12.63 -0.66 42.88
C LEU A 351 12.97 -1.78 43.87
N GLY A 352 13.93 -2.64 43.55
CA GLY A 352 14.30 -3.81 44.37
C GLY A 352 13.26 -4.93 44.35
N GLY A 353 13.52 -6.00 45.09
CA GLY A 353 12.57 -7.12 45.24
C GLY A 353 12.19 -7.83 43.94
N PHE A 354 10.95 -8.33 43.87
CA PHE A 354 10.44 -9.09 42.73
C PHE A 354 10.39 -8.26 41.43
N ASP A 355 10.06 -6.98 41.51
CA ASP A 355 9.97 -6.09 40.35
C ASP A 355 11.31 -5.91 39.66
N SER A 356 12.40 -5.79 40.43
CA SER A 356 13.75 -5.72 39.88
C SER A 356 14.18 -7.01 39.17
N LEU A 357 13.81 -8.18 39.71
CA LEU A 357 14.10 -9.48 39.09
C LEU A 357 13.29 -9.67 37.81
N LEU A 358 11.99 -9.35 37.83
CA LEU A 358 11.13 -9.43 36.65
C LEU A 358 11.65 -8.49 35.55
N ALA A 359 12.01 -7.27 35.91
CA ALA A 359 12.57 -6.31 34.97
C ALA A 359 13.89 -6.80 34.36
N LEU A 360 14.78 -7.37 35.17
CA LEU A 360 16.02 -7.96 34.68
C LEU A 360 15.75 -9.08 33.65
N LEU A 361 14.81 -9.98 33.93
CA LEU A 361 14.47 -11.09 33.04
C LEU A 361 13.84 -10.61 31.72
N VAL A 362 12.89 -9.66 31.79
CA VAL A 362 12.26 -9.07 30.61
C VAL A 362 13.30 -8.35 29.76
N LEU A 363 14.16 -7.54 30.37
CA LEU A 363 15.21 -6.81 29.65
C LEU A 363 16.25 -7.75 29.05
N ALA A 364 16.66 -8.81 29.76
CA ALA A 364 17.60 -9.80 29.23
C ALA A 364 17.04 -10.53 28.01
N LEU A 365 15.78 -10.98 28.09
CA LEU A 365 15.10 -11.61 26.95
C LEU A 365 14.93 -10.65 25.78
N PHE A 366 14.48 -9.42 26.04
CA PHE A 366 14.30 -8.39 25.02
C PHE A 366 15.61 -8.08 24.29
N HIS A 367 16.71 -7.84 25.01
CA HIS A 367 18.00 -7.53 24.38
C HIS A 367 18.56 -8.73 23.59
N PHE A 368 18.38 -9.96 24.09
CA PHE A 368 18.74 -11.16 23.33
C PHE A 368 17.97 -11.24 22.00
N LEU A 369 16.65 -11.06 22.04
CA LEU A 369 15.81 -11.07 20.84
C LEU A 369 16.16 -9.93 19.89
N LEU A 370 16.41 -8.72 20.41
CA LEU A 370 16.81 -7.55 19.64
C LEU A 370 18.14 -7.78 18.90
N ILE A 371 19.13 -8.39 19.56
CA ILE A 371 20.41 -8.76 18.92
C ILE A 371 20.15 -9.73 17.76
N MET A 372 19.33 -10.76 18.00
CA MET A 372 19.01 -11.76 16.98
C MET A 372 18.18 -11.18 15.82
N LEU A 373 17.26 -10.26 16.11
CA LEU A 373 16.46 -9.53 15.14
C LEU A 373 17.35 -8.66 14.26
N LEU A 374 18.18 -7.81 14.86
CA LEU A 374 19.06 -6.90 14.12
C LEU A 374 20.08 -7.68 13.29
N TRP A 375 20.66 -8.73 13.86
CA TRP A 375 21.59 -9.59 13.12
C TRP A 375 20.90 -10.21 11.90
N SER A 376 19.72 -10.80 12.08
CA SER A 376 18.96 -11.40 10.98
C SER A 376 18.53 -10.37 9.94
N TYR A 377 18.04 -9.21 10.38
CA TYR A 377 17.61 -8.10 9.50
C TYR A 377 18.77 -7.61 8.64
N PHE A 378 19.90 -7.26 9.26
CA PHE A 378 21.06 -6.78 8.52
C PHE A 378 21.65 -7.86 7.62
N SER A 379 21.64 -9.14 8.04
CA SER A 379 22.04 -10.24 7.17
C SER A 379 21.19 -10.30 5.89
N VAL A 380 19.88 -10.03 5.93
CA VAL A 380 19.04 -9.98 4.71
C VAL A 380 19.35 -8.75 3.86
N VAL A 381 19.49 -7.59 4.51
CA VAL A 381 19.74 -6.30 3.84
C VAL A 381 21.06 -6.33 3.06
N VAL A 382 22.13 -6.84 3.68
CA VAL A 382 23.49 -6.76 3.11
C VAL A 382 23.86 -7.94 2.21
N THR A 383 23.22 -9.10 2.39
CA THR A 383 23.57 -10.29 1.62
C THR A 383 23.03 -10.21 0.20
N ASP A 384 23.90 -10.47 -0.79
CA ASP A 384 23.48 -10.64 -2.18
C ASP A 384 22.50 -11.83 -2.27
N PRO A 385 21.25 -11.63 -2.75
CA PRO A 385 20.24 -12.70 -2.75
C PRO A 385 20.52 -13.86 -3.70
N GLY A 386 21.56 -13.75 -4.54
CA GLY A 386 21.96 -14.73 -5.53
C GLY A 386 21.67 -14.22 -6.94
N GLY A 387 22.66 -13.57 -7.56
CA GLY A 387 22.64 -13.30 -9.00
C GLY A 387 22.95 -14.54 -9.84
N VAL A 388 22.33 -14.66 -11.02
CA VAL A 388 22.73 -15.67 -12.02
C VAL A 388 24.16 -15.36 -12.51
N PRO A 389 25.11 -16.31 -12.45
CA PRO A 389 26.46 -16.12 -12.94
C PRO A 389 26.48 -15.76 -14.44
N PRO A 390 27.36 -14.83 -14.87
CA PRO A 390 27.52 -14.51 -16.29
C PRO A 390 27.87 -15.76 -17.09
N GLY A 391 27.20 -15.95 -18.23
CA GLY A 391 27.46 -17.09 -19.11
C GLY A 391 26.93 -18.44 -18.63
N TRP A 392 26.12 -18.49 -17.57
CA TRP A 392 25.44 -19.72 -17.16
C TRP A 392 24.62 -20.30 -18.32
N ARG A 393 24.77 -21.60 -18.57
CA ARG A 393 24.03 -22.37 -19.57
C ARG A 393 23.46 -23.63 -18.90
N PRO A 394 22.29 -24.11 -19.35
CA PRO A 394 21.81 -25.43 -18.92
C PRO A 394 22.79 -26.51 -19.40
N GLU A 395 23.00 -27.54 -18.60
CA GLU A 395 23.65 -28.77 -19.06
C GLU A 395 22.74 -29.41 -20.11
N LEU A 396 23.26 -29.66 -21.31
CA LEU A 396 22.53 -30.32 -22.39
C LEU A 396 23.23 -31.64 -22.66
N ASP A 397 22.53 -32.76 -22.48
CA ASP A 397 23.04 -34.08 -22.86
C ASP A 397 23.01 -34.21 -24.39
N ILE A 398 24.07 -33.73 -25.03
CA ILE A 398 24.27 -33.83 -26.49
C ILE A 398 24.89 -35.20 -26.82
N GLU A 399 24.14 -36.29 -26.62
CA GLU A 399 24.51 -37.59 -27.20
C GLU A 399 23.40 -38.24 -28.04
N LYS A 400 22.23 -37.61 -28.19
CA LYS A 400 21.16 -38.12 -29.07
C LYS A 400 20.44 -37.01 -29.83
N SER A 401 21.07 -36.47 -30.86
CA SER A 401 20.33 -35.84 -31.96
C SER A 401 21.21 -35.79 -33.20
N ASP A 402 20.98 -36.74 -34.10
CA ASP A 402 21.42 -36.62 -35.49
C ASP A 402 20.82 -35.36 -36.14
N GLY A 403 21.51 -34.88 -37.17
CA GLY A 403 21.40 -33.53 -37.71
C GLY A 403 20.03 -33.09 -38.23
N ASN A 404 19.91 -31.76 -38.32
CA ASN A 404 18.83 -30.94 -38.89
C ASN A 404 17.54 -30.81 -38.08
N GLN A 405 17.43 -29.73 -37.28
CA GLN A 405 16.24 -28.88 -37.27
C GLN A 405 16.47 -27.50 -36.61
N GLU A 406 15.78 -26.51 -37.16
CA GLU A 406 15.85 -25.09 -36.83
C GLU A 406 15.54 -24.75 -35.36
N TYR A 407 16.18 -23.69 -34.88
CA TYR A 407 16.07 -23.10 -33.55
C TYR A 407 14.66 -22.58 -33.24
N SER A 408 13.77 -23.46 -32.82
CA SER A 408 12.60 -23.11 -32.02
C SER A 408 12.26 -24.27 -31.08
N SER A 409 12.39 -24.05 -29.77
CA SER A 409 12.06 -25.00 -28.70
C SER A 409 12.75 -26.37 -28.80
N LEU A 410 14.00 -26.46 -28.36
CA LEU A 410 14.64 -27.75 -28.03
C LEU A 410 13.94 -28.37 -26.82
N THR A 411 13.04 -29.32 -27.07
CA THR A 411 12.53 -30.27 -26.09
C THR A 411 13.50 -31.45 -26.02
N VAL A 412 14.22 -31.59 -24.92
CA VAL A 412 14.98 -32.82 -24.62
C VAL A 412 13.96 -33.86 -24.14
N GLY A 413 13.89 -34.99 -24.86
CA GLY A 413 13.02 -36.11 -24.49
C GLY A 413 13.59 -36.90 -23.33
N ASP A 414 12.92 -36.88 -22.19
CA ASP A 414 12.30 -38.05 -21.53
C ASP A 414 11.68 -37.57 -20.20
N SER A 415 10.36 -37.72 -20.06
CA SER A 415 9.54 -37.74 -18.83
C SER A 415 9.70 -36.68 -17.70
N SER A 416 10.56 -35.66 -17.82
CA SER A 416 10.63 -34.50 -16.91
C SER A 416 11.06 -33.25 -17.70
N SER A 417 10.07 -32.55 -18.26
CA SER A 417 10.27 -31.42 -19.17
C SER A 417 10.90 -30.20 -18.48
N HIS A 418 12.23 -30.16 -18.40
CA HIS A 418 12.97 -28.93 -18.07
C HIS A 418 12.94 -27.97 -19.25
N ILE A 419 11.85 -27.19 -19.37
CA ILE A 419 11.76 -26.09 -20.34
C ILE A 419 12.91 -25.13 -20.08
N VAL A 420 13.83 -24.99 -21.05
CA VAL A 420 14.91 -24.01 -20.98
C VAL A 420 14.32 -22.60 -20.99
N ARG A 421 14.39 -21.90 -19.85
CA ARG A 421 13.83 -20.55 -19.70
C ARG A 421 14.90 -19.49 -20.02
N TYR A 422 14.52 -18.45 -20.78
CA TYR A 422 15.42 -17.36 -21.17
C TYR A 422 14.96 -16.00 -20.63
N CYS A 423 15.90 -15.13 -20.25
CA CYS A 423 15.61 -13.75 -19.85
C CYS A 423 16.02 -12.77 -20.96
N ARG A 424 15.05 -12.18 -21.65
CA ARG A 424 15.31 -11.16 -22.69
C ARG A 424 15.95 -9.87 -22.14
N LYS A 425 15.62 -9.49 -20.90
CA LYS A 425 16.16 -8.26 -20.28
C LYS A 425 17.62 -8.38 -19.87
N CYS A 426 18.03 -9.57 -19.41
CA CYS A 426 19.42 -9.85 -19.02
C CYS A 426 20.23 -10.53 -20.14
N ASN A 427 19.58 -10.85 -21.27
CA ASN A 427 20.18 -11.57 -22.39
C ASN A 427 20.91 -12.88 -21.99
N GLN A 428 20.29 -13.69 -21.11
CA GLN A 428 20.90 -14.92 -20.59
C GLN A 428 19.85 -15.99 -20.26
N TYR A 429 20.29 -17.25 -20.19
CA TYR A 429 19.47 -18.36 -19.71
C TYR A 429 19.18 -18.24 -18.21
N LYS A 430 18.03 -18.77 -17.79
CA LYS A 430 17.56 -18.74 -16.41
C LYS A 430 17.75 -20.13 -15.78
N PRO A 431 18.54 -20.24 -14.70
CA PRO A 431 18.52 -21.43 -13.85
C PRO A 431 17.11 -21.80 -13.37
N PRO A 432 16.89 -23.06 -12.96
CA PRO A 432 15.65 -23.47 -12.30
C PRO A 432 15.29 -22.52 -11.15
N ARG A 433 14.00 -22.25 -10.97
CA ARG A 433 13.46 -21.38 -9.91
C ARG A 433 13.97 -19.92 -9.89
N SER A 434 14.73 -19.48 -10.90
CA SER A 434 15.19 -18.09 -11.01
C SER A 434 14.19 -17.19 -11.76
N HIS A 435 14.05 -15.94 -11.30
CA HIS A 435 13.15 -14.94 -11.89
C HIS A 435 13.85 -13.58 -12.03
N HIS A 436 13.44 -12.76 -13.01
CA HIS A 436 13.99 -11.43 -13.21
C HIS A 436 13.26 -10.42 -12.32
N CYS A 437 13.98 -9.76 -11.41
CA CYS A 437 13.43 -8.66 -10.64
C CYS A 437 13.72 -7.34 -11.34
N SER A 438 12.68 -6.60 -11.70
CA SER A 438 12.82 -5.27 -12.32
C SER A 438 13.41 -4.22 -11.39
N VAL A 439 13.21 -4.35 -10.07
CA VAL A 439 13.76 -3.42 -9.07
C VAL A 439 15.25 -3.66 -8.88
N CYS A 440 15.65 -4.92 -8.68
CA CYS A 440 17.05 -5.33 -8.59
C CYS A 440 17.77 -5.23 -9.96
N GLY A 441 17.05 -5.16 -11.09
CA GLY A 441 17.59 -5.03 -12.45
C GLY A 441 18.27 -6.27 -13.00
N ARG A 442 18.09 -7.44 -12.37
CA ARG A 442 18.79 -8.69 -12.70
C ARG A 442 17.97 -9.93 -12.36
N CYS A 443 18.39 -11.09 -12.88
CA CYS A 443 17.84 -12.39 -12.47
C CYS A 443 18.36 -12.81 -11.09
N ILE A 444 17.43 -13.23 -10.23
CA ILE A 444 17.68 -13.70 -8.87
C ILE A 444 17.43 -15.20 -8.80
N LEU A 445 18.39 -15.93 -8.23
CA LEU A 445 18.33 -17.37 -7.98
C LEU A 445 17.31 -17.69 -6.90
N LYS A 446 16.50 -18.74 -7.10
CA LYS A 446 15.39 -19.13 -6.21
C LYS A 446 14.58 -17.92 -5.71
N MET A 447 14.23 -17.01 -6.62
CA MET A 447 13.62 -15.74 -6.23
C MET A 447 12.31 -16.02 -5.51
N ASP A 448 12.16 -15.46 -4.31
CA ASP A 448 10.92 -15.51 -3.57
C ASP A 448 10.10 -14.24 -3.83
N HIS A 449 10.63 -13.08 -3.47
CA HIS A 449 10.03 -11.78 -3.75
C HIS A 449 11.07 -10.65 -3.65
N HIS A 450 10.67 -9.44 -4.03
CA HIS A 450 11.42 -8.23 -3.68
C HIS A 450 10.78 -7.61 -2.45
N CYS A 451 11.55 -7.46 -1.36
CA CYS A 451 11.03 -6.99 -0.09
C CYS A 451 11.45 -5.54 0.15
N VAL A 452 10.44 -4.66 0.23
CA VAL A 452 10.65 -3.23 0.44
C VAL A 452 11.24 -2.94 1.82
N TRP A 453 10.83 -3.69 2.86
CA TRP A 453 11.27 -3.51 4.25
C TRP A 453 12.78 -3.75 4.48
N VAL A 454 13.41 -4.55 3.63
CA VAL A 454 14.85 -4.85 3.66
C VAL A 454 15.58 -4.24 2.46
N VAL A 455 14.86 -3.55 1.56
CA VAL A 455 15.39 -2.88 0.36
C VAL A 455 16.22 -3.84 -0.51
N ASN A 456 15.84 -5.12 -0.52
CA ASN A 456 16.60 -6.17 -1.20
C ASN A 456 15.64 -7.23 -1.75
N CYS A 457 16.11 -7.96 -2.76
CA CYS A 457 15.44 -9.18 -3.17
C CYS A 457 15.66 -10.26 -2.10
N VAL A 458 14.67 -11.12 -1.89
CA VAL A 458 14.78 -12.35 -1.09
C VAL A 458 14.91 -13.52 -2.07
N GLY A 459 16.02 -14.25 -2.00
CA GLY A 459 16.38 -15.32 -2.92
C GLY A 459 17.20 -16.40 -2.24
N ALA A 460 17.85 -17.26 -3.03
CA ALA A 460 18.55 -18.45 -2.55
C ALA A 460 19.51 -18.19 -1.38
N LYS A 461 20.28 -17.09 -1.43
CA LYS A 461 21.40 -16.85 -0.51
C LYS A 461 21.01 -16.15 0.80
N ASN A 462 19.83 -15.52 0.87
CA ASN A 462 19.40 -14.78 2.06
C ASN A 462 18.02 -15.20 2.59
N TYR A 463 17.39 -16.24 2.02
CA TYR A 463 16.06 -16.69 2.43
C TYR A 463 16.01 -17.15 3.89
N LYS A 464 17.02 -17.89 4.38
CA LYS A 464 17.12 -18.28 5.80
C LYS A 464 17.15 -17.08 6.74
N SER A 465 18.03 -16.11 6.45
CA SER A 465 18.13 -14.87 7.24
C SER A 465 16.80 -14.12 7.25
N PHE A 466 16.04 -14.17 6.14
CA PHE A 466 14.72 -13.55 6.05
C PHE A 466 13.69 -14.27 6.93
N LEU A 467 13.66 -15.61 6.92
CA LEU A 467 12.79 -16.37 7.82
C LEU A 467 13.12 -16.13 9.29
N LEU A 468 14.41 -16.06 9.64
CA LEU A 468 14.84 -15.74 11.00
C LEU A 468 14.47 -14.31 11.38
N PHE A 469 14.59 -13.35 10.47
CA PHE A 469 14.12 -11.99 10.69
C PHE A 469 12.61 -11.96 11.01
N LEU A 470 11.77 -12.67 10.25
CA LEU A 470 10.33 -12.77 10.55
C LEU A 470 10.07 -13.42 11.91
N PHE A 471 10.79 -14.51 12.21
CA PHE A 471 10.65 -15.25 13.47
C PHE A 471 11.01 -14.39 14.68
N TYR A 472 12.18 -13.73 14.66
CA TYR A 472 12.62 -12.87 15.76
C TYR A 472 11.78 -11.60 15.89
N THR A 473 11.29 -11.04 14.77
CA THR A 473 10.32 -9.93 14.80
C THR A 473 9.04 -10.34 15.50
N PHE A 474 8.49 -11.51 15.18
CA PHE A 474 7.29 -12.03 15.84
C PHE A 474 7.52 -12.22 17.35
N LEU A 475 8.63 -12.85 17.75
CA LEU A 475 8.94 -13.07 19.16
C LEU A 475 9.14 -11.75 19.92
N GLU A 476 9.93 -10.83 19.38
CA GLU A 476 10.21 -9.54 20.04
C GLU A 476 8.93 -8.71 20.21
N THR A 477 8.16 -8.55 19.13
CA THR A 477 6.89 -7.79 19.18
C THR A 477 5.88 -8.43 20.13
N THR A 478 5.82 -9.76 20.20
CA THR A 478 4.97 -10.48 21.15
C THR A 478 5.42 -10.26 22.60
N VAL A 479 6.72 -10.35 22.88
CA VAL A 479 7.28 -10.08 24.22
C VAL A 479 6.97 -8.65 24.64
N VAL A 480 7.21 -7.67 23.76
CA VAL A 480 6.89 -6.26 24.03
C VAL A 480 5.41 -6.06 24.31
N ALA A 481 4.52 -6.62 23.49
CA ALA A 481 3.08 -6.49 23.69
C ALA A 481 2.62 -7.08 25.03
N ILE A 482 3.10 -8.28 25.39
CA ILE A 482 2.78 -8.92 26.68
C ILE A 482 3.33 -8.08 27.85
N SER A 483 4.58 -7.64 27.76
CA SER A 483 5.23 -6.85 28.81
C SER A 483 4.58 -5.48 29.03
N LEU A 484 4.11 -4.82 27.97
CA LEU A 484 3.45 -3.53 28.07
C LEU A 484 1.95 -3.62 28.38
N PHE A 485 1.33 -4.80 28.29
CA PHE A 485 -0.11 -4.97 28.49
C PHE A 485 -0.62 -4.46 29.86
N PRO A 486 0.04 -4.74 31.00
CA PRO A 486 -0.42 -4.21 32.30
C PRO A 486 -0.42 -2.68 32.36
N VAL A 487 0.62 -2.05 31.83
CA VAL A 487 0.73 -0.57 31.79
C VAL A 487 -0.24 0.04 30.77
N PHE A 488 -0.49 -0.66 29.67
CA PHE A 488 -1.53 -0.28 28.71
C PHE A 488 -2.92 -0.26 29.35
N LEU A 489 -3.25 -1.21 30.24
CA LEU A 489 -4.53 -1.21 30.95
C LEU A 489 -4.69 -0.03 31.91
N VAL A 490 -3.58 0.48 32.49
CA VAL A 490 -3.61 1.67 33.35
C VAL A 490 -4.16 2.90 32.61
N PHE A 491 -3.97 2.98 31.30
CA PHE A 491 -4.57 4.05 30.47
C PHE A 491 -6.11 4.11 30.57
N PHE A 492 -6.76 2.96 30.79
CA PHE A 492 -8.22 2.84 30.83
C PHE A 492 -8.80 2.81 32.25
N THR A 493 -7.96 2.80 33.27
CA THR A 493 -8.40 2.86 34.67
C THR A 493 -8.34 4.30 35.14
N ASP A 494 -9.51 4.94 35.31
CA ASP A 494 -9.64 6.31 35.82
C ASP A 494 -8.92 6.45 37.18
N GLY A 495 -7.83 7.22 37.21
CA GLY A 495 -7.32 8.00 38.36
C GLY A 495 -6.97 7.32 39.68
N ASP A 496 -7.28 6.04 39.90
CA ASP A 496 -7.19 5.37 41.21
C ASP A 496 -5.88 4.60 41.42
N SER A 497 -4.90 4.79 40.54
CA SER A 497 -3.59 4.14 40.67
C SER A 497 -2.54 5.16 41.11
N ASP A 498 -1.90 4.91 42.26
CA ASP A 498 -0.69 5.59 42.79
C ASP A 498 0.55 5.44 41.86
N VAL A 499 0.34 5.12 40.59
CA VAL A 499 1.38 4.81 39.62
C VAL A 499 1.90 6.12 39.03
N THR A 500 3.07 6.55 39.48
CA THR A 500 3.78 7.75 39.02
C THR A 500 4.39 7.56 37.62
N VAL A 501 3.56 7.34 36.60
CA VAL A 501 4.00 7.28 35.19
C VAL A 501 3.75 8.64 34.54
N SER A 502 4.77 9.20 33.88
CA SER A 502 4.62 10.47 33.19
C SER A 502 3.60 10.35 32.05
N PRO A 503 2.79 11.39 31.75
CA PRO A 503 1.84 11.36 30.64
C PRO A 503 2.50 11.00 29.30
N GLY A 504 3.74 11.46 29.08
CA GLY A 504 4.53 11.12 27.89
C GLY A 504 4.91 9.63 27.84
N SER A 505 5.31 9.04 28.96
CA SER A 505 5.61 7.61 29.07
C SER A 505 4.36 6.75 28.85
N LEU A 506 3.21 7.18 29.36
CA LEU A 506 1.94 6.48 29.18
C LEU A 506 1.50 6.52 27.70
N ALA A 507 1.58 7.69 27.06
CA ALA A 507 1.29 7.83 25.63
C ALA A 507 2.24 7.00 24.76
N ALA A 508 3.55 7.01 25.05
CA ALA A 508 4.53 6.19 24.34
C ALA A 508 4.23 4.69 24.51
N THR A 509 3.85 4.26 25.72
CA THR A 509 3.48 2.87 26.02
C THR A 509 2.23 2.45 25.26
N PHE A 510 1.21 3.30 25.20
CA PHE A 510 -0.01 3.04 24.45
C PHE A 510 0.29 2.80 22.96
N VAL A 511 1.03 3.73 22.35
CA VAL A 511 1.40 3.64 20.93
C VAL A 511 2.27 2.40 20.69
N ALA A 512 3.25 2.14 21.55
CA ALA A 512 4.12 0.98 21.43
C ALA A 512 3.36 -0.34 21.56
N PHE A 513 2.41 -0.44 22.50
CA PHE A 513 1.56 -1.63 22.64
C PHE A 513 0.76 -1.89 21.36
N VAL A 514 0.02 -0.88 20.87
CA VAL A 514 -0.83 -1.00 19.67
C VAL A 514 0.01 -1.35 18.43
N LEU A 515 1.19 -0.72 18.29
CA LEU A 515 2.12 -1.00 17.21
C LEU A 515 2.62 -2.45 17.26
N ASN A 516 3.12 -2.90 18.41
CA ASN A 516 3.72 -4.21 18.56
C ASN A 516 2.68 -5.34 18.46
N ILE A 517 1.47 -5.20 19.00
CA ILE A 517 0.43 -6.21 18.81
C ILE A 517 -0.01 -6.33 17.34
N THR A 518 -0.08 -5.20 16.63
CA THR A 518 -0.43 -5.17 15.20
C THR A 518 0.66 -5.84 14.36
N PHE A 519 1.93 -5.57 14.63
CA PHE A 519 3.05 -6.26 13.99
C PHE A 519 3.09 -7.75 14.35
N ALA A 520 2.89 -8.11 15.62
CA ALA A 520 2.86 -9.52 16.04
C ALA A 520 1.80 -10.32 15.27
N LEU A 521 0.58 -9.81 15.16
CA LEU A 521 -0.50 -10.46 14.41
C LEU A 521 -0.22 -10.54 12.90
N SER A 522 0.27 -9.44 12.31
CA SER A 522 0.56 -9.38 10.87
C SER A 522 1.73 -10.29 10.47
N VAL A 523 2.82 -10.25 11.25
CA VAL A 523 4.02 -11.06 11.01
C VAL A 523 3.73 -12.53 11.31
N LEU A 524 2.87 -12.87 12.28
CA LEU A 524 2.44 -14.25 12.51
C LEU A 524 1.78 -14.85 11.26
N GLY A 525 0.84 -14.14 10.63
CA GLY A 525 0.20 -14.60 9.40
C GLY A 525 1.21 -14.81 8.26
N PHE A 526 2.15 -13.88 8.12
CA PHE A 526 3.20 -13.96 7.10
C PHE A 526 4.20 -15.09 7.38
N LEU A 527 4.55 -15.32 8.64
CA LEU A 527 5.41 -16.41 9.09
C LEU A 527 4.74 -17.77 8.83
N ILE A 528 3.45 -17.92 9.15
CA ILE A 528 2.68 -19.15 8.86
C ILE A 528 2.70 -19.45 7.36
N MET A 529 2.48 -18.43 6.51
CA MET A 529 2.55 -18.59 5.06
C MET A 529 3.93 -19.10 4.63
N HIS A 530 5.02 -18.48 5.09
CA HIS A 530 6.37 -18.91 4.75
C HIS A 530 6.75 -20.28 5.31
N ILE A 531 6.27 -20.65 6.49
CA ILE A 531 6.43 -22.02 7.02
C ILE A 531 5.76 -23.03 6.08
N MET A 532 4.56 -22.73 5.57
CA MET A 532 3.89 -23.60 4.58
C MET A 532 4.68 -23.69 3.26
N LEU A 533 5.28 -22.59 2.81
CA LEU A 533 6.15 -22.55 1.63
C LEU A 533 7.40 -23.43 1.81
N VAL A 534 8.05 -23.34 2.98
CA VAL A 534 9.21 -24.20 3.33
C VAL A 534 8.79 -25.66 3.37
N ILE A 535 7.68 -25.99 4.05
CA ILE A 535 7.18 -27.38 4.16
C ILE A 535 6.89 -27.99 2.79
N ARG A 536 6.43 -27.19 1.81
CA ARG A 536 6.12 -27.64 0.44
C ARG A 536 7.27 -27.46 -0.55
N ASN A 537 8.39 -26.88 -0.11
CA ASN A 537 9.53 -26.46 -0.94
C ASN A 537 9.10 -25.67 -2.18
N THR A 538 8.30 -24.63 -1.95
CA THR A 538 7.82 -23.70 -2.99
C THR A 538 8.22 -22.28 -2.64
N THR A 539 8.57 -21.45 -3.62
CA THR A 539 8.67 -20.00 -3.41
C THR A 539 7.30 -19.34 -3.50
N THR A 540 7.18 -18.09 -3.06
CA THR A 540 5.95 -17.29 -3.20
C THR A 540 5.53 -17.17 -4.66
N ILE A 541 6.48 -17.01 -5.59
CA ILE A 541 6.20 -16.97 -7.04
C ILE A 541 5.63 -18.29 -7.53
N GLU A 542 6.25 -19.42 -7.16
CA GLU A 542 5.81 -20.75 -7.59
C GLU A 542 4.42 -21.09 -7.04
N ALA A 543 4.12 -20.66 -5.81
CA ALA A 543 2.81 -20.83 -5.19
C ALA A 543 1.71 -20.03 -5.92
N TYR A 544 2.04 -18.83 -6.41
CA TYR A 544 1.10 -17.99 -7.15
C TYR A 544 0.92 -18.43 -8.61
N GLU A 545 2.02 -18.69 -9.35
CA GLU A 545 2.00 -19.03 -10.78
C GLU A 545 1.24 -20.33 -11.07
N LYS A 546 1.20 -21.29 -10.13
CA LYS A 546 0.60 -22.61 -10.37
C LYS A 546 -0.80 -22.80 -9.79
N HIS A 547 -1.37 -21.84 -9.06
CA HIS A 547 -2.69 -21.83 -8.39
C HIS A 547 -3.16 -23.08 -7.59
N THR A 548 -2.50 -24.23 -7.69
CA THR A 548 -2.89 -25.54 -7.13
C THR A 548 -1.78 -26.57 -7.42
N ALA A 549 -0.70 -26.62 -6.63
CA ALA A 549 0.25 -27.73 -6.73
C ALA A 549 0.61 -28.27 -5.34
N PRO A 550 -0.19 -29.20 -4.78
CA PRO A 550 0.29 -30.08 -3.72
C PRO A 550 1.54 -30.90 -4.14
N ASN A 551 1.87 -30.95 -5.44
CA ASN A 551 2.96 -31.71 -6.03
C ASN A 551 4.04 -30.81 -6.64
N SER A 552 4.71 -29.96 -5.84
CA SER A 552 5.96 -29.34 -6.28
C SER A 552 6.98 -30.44 -6.61
N PRO A 553 7.66 -30.41 -7.77
CA PRO A 553 8.69 -31.41 -8.10
C PRO A 553 9.89 -31.36 -7.15
N TYR A 554 10.05 -30.24 -6.43
CA TYR A 554 11.10 -30.03 -5.43
C TYR A 554 10.67 -30.45 -4.01
N ASN A 555 9.45 -30.94 -3.82
CA ASN A 555 8.99 -31.39 -2.51
C ASN A 555 9.54 -32.79 -2.21
N LEU A 556 10.58 -32.85 -1.38
CA LEU A 556 11.25 -34.08 -0.95
C LEU A 556 10.72 -34.61 0.40
N GLY A 557 9.79 -33.87 1.02
CA GLY A 557 9.28 -34.17 2.35
C GLY A 557 9.76 -33.18 3.41
N ARG A 558 8.99 -33.04 4.48
CA ARG A 558 9.06 -31.90 5.41
C ARG A 558 10.47 -31.63 5.96
N LYS A 559 11.19 -32.70 6.35
CA LYS A 559 12.54 -32.61 6.91
C LYS A 559 13.56 -32.16 5.88
N GLN A 560 13.65 -32.83 4.73
CA GLN A 560 14.61 -32.48 3.68
C GLN A 560 14.33 -31.08 3.10
N ASN A 561 13.07 -30.69 2.97
CA ASN A 561 12.69 -29.34 2.54
C ASN A 561 13.15 -28.27 3.53
N PHE A 562 13.01 -28.53 4.83
CA PHE A 562 13.52 -27.63 5.88
C PHE A 562 15.05 -27.54 5.83
N GLU A 563 15.76 -28.68 5.71
CA GLU A 563 17.22 -28.72 5.60
C GLU A 563 17.71 -27.97 4.35
N GLN A 564 16.99 -28.04 3.22
CA GLN A 564 17.31 -27.25 2.01
C GLN A 564 17.29 -25.72 2.23
N VAL A 565 16.71 -25.24 3.33
CA VAL A 565 16.70 -23.82 3.71
C VAL A 565 17.59 -23.56 4.91
N PHE A 566 17.60 -24.42 5.93
CA PHE A 566 18.27 -24.15 7.19
C PHE A 566 19.67 -24.78 7.33
N GLY A 567 20.04 -25.68 6.42
CA GLY A 567 21.23 -26.52 6.53
C GLY A 567 20.97 -27.80 7.33
N LYS A 568 21.93 -28.72 7.29
CA LYS A 568 21.85 -29.99 8.04
C LYS A 568 22.35 -29.85 9.48
N ASP A 569 23.20 -28.87 9.75
CA ASP A 569 23.68 -28.59 11.10
C ASP A 569 22.62 -27.85 11.93
N LYS A 570 22.10 -28.53 12.96
CA LYS A 570 21.06 -28.03 13.84
C LYS A 570 21.50 -26.84 14.70
N LEU A 571 22.78 -26.73 15.02
CA LEU A 571 23.31 -25.62 15.82
C LEU A 571 23.13 -24.28 15.10
N TYR A 572 23.11 -24.31 13.77
CA TYR A 572 22.99 -23.12 12.95
C TYR A 572 21.55 -22.78 12.57
N TRP A 573 20.54 -23.55 12.97
CA TRP A 573 19.16 -23.33 12.53
C TRP A 573 18.58 -21.98 12.97
N PHE A 574 18.95 -21.49 14.15
CA PHE A 574 18.45 -20.24 14.72
C PHE A 574 19.42 -19.06 14.57
N VAL A 575 20.53 -19.23 13.86
CA VAL A 575 21.48 -18.14 13.56
C VAL A 575 21.53 -17.88 12.06
N PRO A 576 21.68 -16.62 11.60
CA PRO A 576 21.65 -16.26 10.18
C PRO A 576 22.97 -16.60 9.47
N LEU A 577 23.50 -17.82 9.68
CA LEU A 577 24.74 -18.34 9.11
C LEU A 577 24.56 -19.78 8.63
N TYR A 578 25.46 -20.24 7.77
CA TYR A 578 25.61 -21.65 7.38
C TYR A 578 27.01 -22.13 7.71
N THR A 579 27.17 -23.45 7.85
CA THR A 579 28.49 -24.06 7.91
C THR A 579 29.11 -24.11 6.51
N GLU A 580 30.45 -24.14 6.45
CA GLU A 580 31.18 -24.35 5.18
C GLU A 580 30.79 -25.67 4.50
N ASP A 581 30.52 -26.70 5.30
CA ASP A 581 30.09 -28.01 4.80
C ASP A 581 28.69 -27.96 4.18
N ASP A 582 27.73 -27.26 4.80
CA ASP A 582 26.41 -27.04 4.21
C ASP A 582 26.54 -26.31 2.85
N MET A 583 27.32 -25.23 2.80
CA MET A 583 27.51 -24.44 1.57
C MET A 583 28.15 -25.24 0.42
N LYS A 584 29.07 -26.16 0.75
CA LYS A 584 29.72 -27.05 -0.24
C LYS A 584 28.79 -28.18 -0.70
N ARG A 585 28.12 -28.84 0.24
CA ARG A 585 27.38 -30.09 -0.01
C ARG A 585 25.94 -29.88 -0.47
N MET A 586 25.38 -28.68 -0.34
CA MET A 586 23.97 -28.41 -0.64
C MET A 586 23.83 -27.46 -1.85
N PRO A 587 23.64 -27.99 -3.08
CA PRO A 587 23.44 -27.18 -4.28
C PRO A 587 22.29 -26.17 -4.16
N ALA A 588 21.22 -26.54 -3.44
CA ALA A 588 20.05 -25.70 -3.21
C ALA A 588 20.37 -24.36 -2.51
N LEU A 589 21.40 -24.31 -1.66
CA LEU A 589 21.84 -23.07 -0.97
C LEU A 589 22.56 -22.11 -1.93
N ARG A 590 23.19 -22.64 -2.98
CA ARG A 590 23.81 -21.84 -4.06
C ARG A 590 22.76 -21.37 -5.06
N GLY A 591 21.63 -22.08 -5.16
CA GLY A 591 20.45 -21.69 -5.93
C GLY A 591 20.54 -21.94 -7.43
N LEU A 592 21.59 -22.63 -7.90
CA LEU A 592 21.79 -22.97 -9.31
C LEU A 592 21.12 -24.28 -9.69
N ASP A 593 21.00 -25.20 -8.74
CA ASP A 593 20.49 -26.54 -8.96
C ASP A 593 19.69 -27.04 -7.75
N PHE A 594 18.68 -27.88 -8.01
CA PHE A 594 17.73 -28.36 -7.02
C PHE A 594 17.32 -29.80 -7.33
N THR A 595 17.57 -30.70 -6.36
CA THR A 595 17.12 -32.09 -6.43
C THR A 595 15.61 -32.17 -6.64
N SER A 596 15.19 -32.99 -7.61
CA SER A 596 13.79 -33.24 -7.93
C SER A 596 13.36 -34.64 -7.49
N ARG A 597 12.06 -34.84 -7.23
CA ARG A 597 11.53 -36.13 -6.77
C ARG A 597 11.71 -37.27 -7.79
N SER A 598 11.85 -36.97 -9.08
CA SER A 598 12.13 -37.96 -10.14
C SER A 598 13.55 -38.55 -10.03
N GLU A 599 14.52 -37.78 -9.52
CA GLU A 599 15.91 -38.22 -9.36
C GLU A 599 16.10 -39.15 -8.14
N GLU A 600 15.25 -39.03 -7.10
CA GLU A 600 15.29 -39.94 -5.94
C GLU A 600 14.72 -41.34 -6.24
N SER A 601 13.92 -41.49 -7.32
CA SER A 601 13.30 -42.77 -7.69
C SER A 601 14.16 -43.67 -8.56
N GLU A 602 15.32 -43.20 -9.06
CA GLU A 602 16.31 -44.07 -9.68
C GLU A 602 17.23 -44.66 -8.60
N PRO A 603 17.16 -45.97 -8.33
CA PRO A 603 18.15 -46.60 -7.46
C PRO A 603 19.52 -46.44 -8.11
N LEU A 604 20.55 -46.10 -7.34
CA LEU A 604 21.94 -46.30 -7.73
C LEU A 604 22.10 -47.76 -8.21
N GLN A 605 22.07 -47.99 -9.51
CA GLN A 605 22.65 -49.20 -10.08
C GLN A 605 24.16 -49.00 -9.97
N SER A 606 24.72 -49.69 -8.97
CA SER A 606 26.15 -49.85 -8.76
C SER A 606 26.89 -50.12 -10.07
N LEU A 607 27.86 -49.26 -10.38
CA LEU A 607 29.06 -49.64 -11.13
C LEU A 607 30.06 -50.28 -10.16
#